data_AF-A0A3C1KS43-F1
#
_entry.id   AF-A0A3C1KS43-F1
#
_cell.length_a   1.000
_cell.length_b   1.000
_cell.length_c   1.000
_cell.angle_alpha   90.00
_cell.angle_beta   90.00
_cell.angle_gamma   90.00
#
_symmetry.space_group_name_H-M   'P 1'
#
loop_
_entity.id
_entity.type
_entity.pdbx_description
1 polymer ?
#
loop_
_entity_poly.entity_id
_entity_poly.type
_entity_poly.pdbx_seq_one_letter_code
_entity_poly.pdbx_strand_id
1 'polypeptide(L)'
;MDKLAIRGGHRLHGELRISGAKNAALPILAATLLTDERVTISNLPHLHDITTMIELLGCMGVKLTLDEKMGIEVDASDVTEFSAPYELVK
;
A
#
# COMPACT_ATOMS: atom_id res chain seq x y z
N MET A 1 -2.78 12.07 -19.66
CA MET A 1 -3.49 12.75 -18.56
C MET A 1 -4.90 12.27 -18.55
N ASP A 2 -5.26 11.54 -17.51
CA ASP A 2 -6.62 11.06 -17.33
C ASP A 2 -7.52 12.24 -16.95
N LYS A 3 -8.78 12.19 -17.39
CA LYS A 3 -9.77 13.24 -17.15
C LYS A 3 -11.07 12.61 -16.71
N LEU A 4 -11.71 13.23 -15.72
CA LEU A 4 -13.08 12.89 -15.31
C LEU A 4 -14.05 13.86 -15.99
N ALA A 5 -14.91 13.35 -16.87
CA ALA A 5 -16.02 14.11 -17.44
C ALA A 5 -17.29 13.86 -16.62
N ILE A 6 -17.57 14.74 -15.67
CA ILE A 6 -18.69 14.57 -14.73
C ILE A 6 -19.94 15.27 -15.28
N ARG A 7 -21.06 14.54 -15.34
CA ARG A 7 -22.40 15.11 -15.64
C ARG A 7 -23.28 14.98 -14.39
N GLY A 8 -23.75 16.11 -13.88
CA GLY A 8 -24.62 16.16 -12.70
C GLY A 8 -26.07 15.78 -12.99
N GLY A 9 -26.96 16.07 -12.03
CA GLY A 9 -28.41 15.91 -12.17
C GLY A 9 -29.00 14.64 -11.55
N HIS A 10 -28.17 13.74 -11.02
CA HIS A 10 -28.61 12.49 -10.41
C HIS A 10 -28.30 12.48 -8.90
N ARG A 11 -29.28 12.13 -8.07
CA ARG A 11 -29.07 11.89 -6.64
C ARG A 11 -28.43 10.51 -6.46
N LEU A 12 -27.37 10.43 -5.66
CA LEU A 12 -26.78 9.16 -5.27
C LEU A 12 -27.67 8.47 -4.22
N HIS A 13 -27.87 7.15 -4.36
CA HIS A 13 -28.59 6.32 -3.40
C HIS A 13 -27.98 4.91 -3.40
N GLY A 14 -27.63 4.41 -2.22
CA GLY A 14 -27.01 3.10 -2.03
C GLY A 14 -26.04 3.08 -0.86
N GLU A 15 -25.31 1.98 -0.74
CA GLU A 15 -24.31 1.75 0.30
C GLU A 15 -22.96 1.40 -0.35
N LEU A 16 -21.86 1.77 0.31
CA LEU A 16 -20.53 1.34 -0.09
C LEU A 16 -19.73 0.86 1.13
N ARG A 17 -18.78 -0.04 0.87
CA ARG A 17 -17.78 -0.42 1.87
C ARG A 17 -16.57 0.51 1.75
N ILE A 18 -16.14 1.08 2.87
CA ILE A 18 -14.95 1.93 2.94
C ILE A 18 -13.70 1.04 3.05
N SER A 19 -12.65 1.42 2.32
CA SER A 19 -11.32 0.78 2.41
C SER A 19 -10.59 1.19 3.70
N GLY A 20 -9.49 0.51 4.04
CA GLY A 20 -8.67 0.91 5.18
C GLY A 20 -8.07 2.31 5.06
N ALA A 21 -7.61 2.85 6.19
CA ALA A 21 -7.07 4.19 6.27
C ALA A 21 -5.64 4.25 5.71
N LYS A 22 -5.44 5.01 4.62
CA LYS A 22 -4.12 5.26 4.02
C LYS A 22 -3.07 5.70 5.04
N ASN A 23 -3.44 6.65 5.89
CA ASN A 23 -2.53 7.24 6.87
C ASN A 23 -2.20 6.31 8.05
N ALA A 24 -2.93 5.21 8.20
CA ALA A 24 -2.55 4.12 9.09
C ALA A 24 -1.72 3.05 8.34
N ALA A 25 -2.10 2.73 7.11
CA ALA A 25 -1.44 1.74 6.29
C ALA A 25 0.05 2.07 6.02
N LEU A 26 0.36 3.32 5.64
CA LEU A 26 1.73 3.73 5.33
C LEU A 26 2.71 3.55 6.52
N PRO A 27 2.44 4.05 7.75
CA PRO A 27 3.33 3.81 8.87
C PRO A 27 3.35 2.35 9.34
N ILE A 28 2.26 1.60 9.18
CA ILE A 28 2.24 0.15 9.48
C ILE A 28 3.19 -0.59 8.52
N LEU A 29 3.15 -0.27 7.23
CA LEU A 29 4.07 -0.82 6.22
C LEU A 29 5.53 -0.47 6.54
N ALA A 30 5.80 0.76 6.98
CA ALA A 30 7.16 1.12 7.41
C ALA A 30 7.59 0.35 8.67
N ALA A 31 6.68 0.15 9.62
CA ALA A 31 6.96 -0.53 10.88
C ALA A 31 7.29 -2.03 10.70
N THR A 32 6.92 -2.66 9.58
CA THR A 32 7.32 -4.05 9.31
C THR A 32 8.82 -4.22 9.17
N LEU A 33 9.57 -3.15 8.87
CA LEU A 33 11.03 -3.15 8.85
C LEU A 33 11.66 -3.32 10.24
N LEU A 34 10.87 -3.18 11.32
CA LEU A 34 11.35 -3.25 12.70
C LEU A 34 11.34 -4.68 13.28
N THR A 35 10.92 -5.68 12.50
CA THR A 35 10.87 -7.09 12.91
C THR A 35 11.35 -8.00 11.79
N ASP A 36 11.93 -9.12 12.16
CA ASP A 36 12.28 -10.24 11.30
C ASP A 36 11.15 -11.27 11.17
N GLU A 37 10.05 -11.10 11.92
CA GLU A 37 8.85 -11.93 11.79
C GLU A 37 8.02 -11.54 10.57
N ARG A 38 7.28 -12.51 10.04
CA ARG A 38 6.31 -12.25 8.97
C ARG A 38 5.11 -11.46 9.49
N VAL A 39 4.78 -10.38 8.82
CA VAL A 39 3.65 -9.50 9.19
C VAL A 39 2.57 -9.58 8.11
N THR A 40 1.34 -9.89 8.50
CA THR A 40 0.17 -9.82 7.62
C THR A 40 -0.62 -8.54 7.89
N ILE A 41 -0.80 -7.70 6.88
CA ILE A 41 -1.62 -6.49 6.95
C ILE A 41 -2.84 -6.70 6.07
N SER A 42 -4.04 -6.50 6.62
CA SER A 42 -5.30 -6.65 5.90
C SER A 42 -6.00 -5.32 5.66
N ASN A 43 -6.97 -5.30 4.74
CA ASN A 43 -7.81 -4.15 4.45
C ASN A 43 -7.02 -2.93 3.94
N LEU A 44 -5.97 -3.13 3.15
CA LEU A 44 -5.22 -2.03 2.55
C LEU A 44 -6.07 -1.30 1.48
N PRO A 45 -6.03 0.04 1.42
CA PRO A 45 -6.71 0.78 0.36
C PRO A 45 -5.94 0.72 -0.96
N HIS A 46 -6.66 0.72 -2.08
CA HIS A 46 -6.07 0.62 -3.43
C HIS A 46 -5.72 2.02 -3.91
N LEU A 47 -4.62 2.55 -3.42
CA LEU A 47 -4.17 3.91 -3.71
C LEU A 47 -2.75 3.87 -4.24
N HIS A 48 -2.40 4.85 -5.07
CA HIS A 48 -1.06 4.96 -5.63
C HIS A 48 0.02 4.99 -4.54
N ASP A 49 -0.19 5.77 -3.47
CA ASP A 49 0.73 5.84 -2.32
C ASP A 49 1.03 4.46 -1.69
N ILE A 50 0.05 3.55 -1.66
CA ILE A 50 0.24 2.19 -1.13
C ILE A 50 1.09 1.36 -2.09
N THR A 51 0.81 1.43 -3.39
CA THR A 51 1.60 0.77 -4.43
C THR A 51 3.05 1.24 -4.40
N THR A 52 3.27 2.55 -4.32
CA THR A 52 4.62 3.14 -4.25
C THR A 52 5.38 2.68 -3.01
N MET A 53 4.71 2.61 -1.85
CA MET A 53 5.33 2.12 -0.61
C MET A 53 5.72 0.63 -0.72
N ILE A 54 4.88 -0.20 -1.33
CA ILE A 54 5.17 -1.62 -1.57
C ILE A 54 6.36 -1.78 -2.51
N GLU A 55 6.39 -1.01 -3.61
CA GLU A 55 7.51 -1.03 -4.57
C GLU A 55 8.82 -0.60 -3.91
N LEU A 56 8.77 0.46 -3.11
CA LEU A 56 9.92 0.95 -2.33
C LEU A 56 10.46 -0.14 -1.39
N LEU A 57 9.60 -0.80 -0.61
CA LEU A 57 10.00 -1.89 0.27
C LEU A 57 10.61 -3.07 -0.52
N GLY A 58 10.04 -3.37 -1.69
CA GLY A 58 10.59 -4.36 -2.62
C GLY A 58 12.01 -4.03 -3.09
N CYS A 59 12.30 -2.76 -3.41
CA CYS A 59 13.65 -2.30 -3.75
C CYS A 59 14.66 -2.47 -2.61
N MET A 60 14.20 -2.46 -1.35
CA MET A 60 15.05 -2.68 -0.18
C MET A 60 15.36 -4.18 0.07
N GLY A 61 14.76 -5.08 -0.71
CA GLY A 61 14.89 -6.54 -0.55
C GLY A 61 13.82 -7.18 0.33
N VAL A 62 12.80 -6.42 0.76
CA VAL A 62 11.65 -6.96 1.50
C VAL A 62 10.83 -7.85 0.58
N LYS A 63 10.47 -9.06 1.04
CA LYS A 63 9.60 -9.97 0.30
C LYS A 63 8.14 -9.62 0.62
N LEU A 64 7.37 -9.27 -0.41
CA LEU A 64 5.97 -8.90 -0.28
C LEU A 64 5.11 -9.84 -1.13
N THR A 65 4.06 -10.40 -0.53
CA THR A 65 3.07 -11.23 -1.24
C THR A 65 1.69 -10.61 -1.06
N LEU A 66 1.03 -10.26 -2.16
CA LEU A 66 -0.34 -9.78 -2.17
C LEU A 66 -1.31 -10.96 -2.30
N ASP A 67 -2.36 -10.97 -1.48
CA ASP A 67 -3.45 -11.94 -1.60
C ASP A 67 -4.61 -11.39 -2.46
N GLU A 68 -5.55 -12.27 -2.84
CA GLU A 68 -6.74 -11.92 -3.64
C GLU A 68 -7.73 -10.98 -2.93
N LYS A 69 -7.56 -10.77 -1.61
CA LYS A 69 -8.43 -9.98 -0.74
C LYS A 69 -7.74 -8.70 -0.22
N MET A 70 -6.63 -8.29 -0.84
CA MET A 70 -5.91 -7.06 -0.48
C MET A 70 -5.30 -7.10 0.92
N GLY A 71 -5.02 -8.30 1.40
CA GLY A 71 -4.00 -8.55 2.39
C GLY A 71 -2.62 -8.56 1.74
N ILE A 72 -1.63 -8.14 2.51
CA ILE A 72 -0.22 -8.27 2.14
C ILE A 72 0.51 -9.01 3.26
N GLU A 73 1.31 -10.00 2.89
CA GLU A 73 2.31 -10.61 3.74
C GLU A 73 3.65 -9.94 3.47
N VAL A 74 4.30 -9.47 4.53
CA VAL A 74 5.58 -8.76 4.49
C VAL A 74 6.60 -9.54 5.29
N ASP A 75 7.73 -9.83 4.67
CA ASP A 75 8.87 -10.51 5.29
C ASP A 75 10.12 -9.64 5.06
N ALA A 76 10.60 -9.03 6.15
CA ALA A 76 11.74 -8.12 6.18
C ALA A 76 13.00 -8.76 6.79
N SER A 77 13.06 -10.10 6.93
CA SER A 77 14.21 -10.77 7.54
C SER A 77 15.52 -10.57 6.76
N ASP A 78 15.42 -10.36 5.45
CA ASP A 78 16.55 -10.34 4.51
C ASP A 78 16.69 -8.97 3.79
N VAL A 79 16.50 -7.85 4.49
CA VAL A 79 16.72 -6.52 3.90
C VAL A 79 18.19 -6.35 3.49
N THR A 80 18.44 -6.09 2.22
CA THR A 80 19.79 -5.98 1.65
C THR A 80 20.17 -4.57 1.21
N GLU A 81 19.19 -3.69 1.02
CA GLU A 81 19.39 -2.33 0.53
C GLU A 81 18.70 -1.32 1.46
N PHE A 82 19.44 -0.30 1.90
CA PHE A 82 18.99 0.71 2.86
C PHE A 82 18.77 2.08 2.22
N SER A 83 19.02 2.19 0.91
CA SER A 83 18.78 3.39 0.12
C SER A 83 17.49 3.28 -0.68
N ALA A 84 16.52 4.13 -0.36
CA ALA A 84 15.31 4.32 -1.14
C ALA A 84 15.61 5.00 -2.49
N PRO A 85 15.14 4.49 -3.64
CA PRO A 85 15.30 5.17 -4.92
C PRO A 85 14.54 6.50 -4.93
N TYR A 86 15.24 7.60 -5.20
CA TYR A 86 14.66 8.96 -5.17
C TYR A 86 13.47 9.13 -6.12
N GLU A 87 13.42 8.35 -7.21
CA GLU A 87 12.34 8.40 -8.19
C GLU A 87 10.98 7.96 -7.63
N LEU A 88 10.98 7.12 -6.59
CA LEU A 88 9.78 6.61 -5.93
C LEU A 88 9.31 7.52 -4.78
N VAL A 89 10.11 8.49 -4.33
CA VAL A 89 9.84 9.29 -3.12
C VAL A 89 9.51 10.75 -3.48
N LYS A 90 8.80 10.97 -4.59
CA LYS A 90 8.43 12.32 -5.08
C LYS A 90 7.10 12.82 -4.53
#